data_AF-A0A517T2L3-F1
#
_entry.id   AF-A0A517T2L3-F1
#
_cell.length_a   1.000
_cell.length_b   1.000
_cell.length_c   1.000
_cell.angle_alpha   90.00
_cell.angle_beta   90.00
_cell.angle_gamma   90.00
#
_symmetry.space_group_name_H-M   'P 1'
#
loop_
_entity.id
_entity.type
_entity.pdbx_description
1 polymer ?
#
loop_
_entity_poly.entity_id
_entity_poly.type
_entity_poly.pdbx_seq_one_letter_code
_entity_poly.pdbx_strand_id
1 'polypeptide(L)'
;MNTQFFLTILSGILAVSAAVATILLKRLLNRRDATPAGPSADSKINPYAPPSTLENPANTDTDAAFPTSSPPLRSVLLTPVATVVMGTGAGIVSRLLRPYANVDGAHYDALGALLILLVGCLILISLNRGTPGPLGHWLYQLENFAMWSGFACGWSLINGAFWADMIAVSLAWCLGCAVFGSLVLLALQWLRRRRHST
;
A
#
# COMPACT_ATOMS: atom_id res chain seq x y z
N MET A 1 -27.99 22.47 -5.15
CA MET A 1 -26.98 21.78 -4.32
C MET A 1 -25.86 21.34 -5.26
N ASN A 2 -24.70 21.99 -5.18
CA ASN A 2 -23.71 22.04 -6.27
C ASN A 2 -23.03 20.68 -6.48
N THR A 3 -22.99 20.24 -7.74
CA THR A 3 -22.26 19.04 -8.22
C THR A 3 -20.83 18.94 -7.67
N GLN A 4 -20.17 20.07 -7.45
CA GLN A 4 -18.83 20.14 -6.87
C GLN A 4 -18.75 19.62 -5.43
N PHE A 5 -19.77 19.85 -4.60
CA PHE A 5 -19.82 19.34 -3.23
C PHE A 5 -19.98 17.82 -3.21
N PHE A 6 -20.80 17.29 -4.13
CA PHE A 6 -20.94 15.84 -4.32
C PHE A 6 -19.63 15.19 -4.73
N LEU A 7 -18.85 15.81 -5.62
CA LEU A 7 -17.56 15.26 -6.05
C LEU A 7 -16.52 15.24 -4.93
N THR A 8 -16.49 16.27 -4.06
CA THR A 8 -15.63 16.27 -2.86
C THR A 8 -15.98 15.13 -1.94
N ILE A 9 -17.26 14.97 -1.60
CA ILE A 9 -17.72 13.87 -0.74
C ILE A 9 -17.40 12.52 -1.39
N LEU A 10 -17.67 12.37 -2.69
CA LEU A 10 -17.39 11.14 -3.42
C LEU A 10 -15.90 10.79 -3.38
N SER A 11 -15.00 11.75 -3.57
CA SER A 11 -13.56 11.52 -3.48
C SER A 11 -13.10 11.07 -2.09
N GLY A 12 -13.68 11.65 -1.02
CA GLY A 12 -13.43 11.22 0.35
C GLY A 12 -13.94 9.80 0.63
N ILE A 13 -15.15 9.46 0.14
CA ILE A 13 -15.71 8.11 0.25
C ILE A 13 -14.84 7.11 -0.52
N LEU A 14 -14.35 7.46 -1.70
CA LEU A 14 -13.43 6.63 -2.49
C LEU A 14 -12.10 6.38 -1.74
N ALA A 15 -11.55 7.39 -1.08
CA ALA A 15 -10.34 7.24 -0.28
C ALA A 15 -10.55 6.26 0.90
N VAL A 16 -11.63 6.46 1.65
CA VAL A 16 -11.97 5.62 2.81
C VAL A 16 -12.31 4.20 2.37
N SER A 17 -13.11 4.02 1.31
CA SER A 17 -13.47 2.70 0.80
C SER A 17 -12.26 1.90 0.32
N ALA A 18 -11.29 2.53 -0.37
CA ALA A 18 -10.05 1.88 -0.78
C ALA A 18 -9.17 1.50 0.42
N ALA A 19 -9.10 2.34 1.45
CA ALA A 19 -8.43 2.01 2.70
C ALA A 19 -9.11 0.83 3.42
N VAL A 20 -10.45 0.82 3.50
CA VAL A 20 -11.22 -0.30 4.08
C VAL A 20 -11.00 -1.58 3.29
N ALA A 21 -11.03 -1.54 1.96
CA ALA A 21 -10.74 -2.71 1.11
C ALA A 21 -9.34 -3.28 1.38
N THR A 22 -8.35 -2.40 1.54
CA THR A 22 -6.98 -2.79 1.91
C THR A 22 -6.92 -3.45 3.28
N ILE A 23 -7.63 -2.92 4.28
CA ILE A 23 -7.72 -3.49 5.63
C ILE A 23 -8.37 -4.87 5.58
N LEU A 24 -9.48 -5.01 4.85
CA LEU A 24 -10.19 -6.28 4.69
C LEU A 24 -9.28 -7.32 4.01
N LEU A 25 -8.58 -6.93 2.94
CA LEU A 25 -7.67 -7.82 2.24
C LEU A 25 -6.52 -8.28 3.16
N LYS A 26 -5.86 -7.36 3.87
CA LYS A 26 -4.82 -7.69 4.87
C LYS A 26 -5.34 -8.59 6.00
N ARG A 27 -6.58 -8.38 6.47
CA ARG A 27 -7.21 -9.25 7.48
C ARG A 27 -7.53 -10.65 6.95
N LEU A 28 -8.03 -10.77 5.72
CA LEU A 28 -8.32 -12.07 5.10
C LEU A 28 -7.03 -12.89 4.92
N LEU A 29 -5.92 -12.23 4.59
CA LEU A 29 -4.61 -12.86 4.49
C LEU A 29 -4.11 -13.35 5.84
N ASN A 30 -4.13 -12.50 6.86
CA ASN A 30 -3.75 -12.90 8.21
C ASN A 30 -4.60 -14.06 8.74
N ARG A 31 -5.90 -14.12 8.40
CA ARG A 31 -6.77 -15.25 8.75
C ARG A 31 -6.39 -16.53 8.01
N ARG A 32 -6.05 -16.42 6.73
CA ARG A 32 -5.60 -17.57 5.92
C ARG A 32 -4.30 -18.15 6.47
N ASP A 33 -3.35 -17.30 6.85
CA ASP A 33 -2.05 -17.71 7.38
C ASP A 33 -2.14 -18.23 8.83
N ALA A 34 -3.09 -17.73 9.62
CA ALA A 34 -3.34 -18.17 10.99
C ALA A 34 -4.23 -19.42 11.10
N THR A 35 -4.79 -19.90 9.99
CA THR A 35 -5.48 -21.19 9.99
C THR A 35 -4.39 -22.26 9.88
N PRO A 36 -4.04 -22.99 10.97
CA PRO A 36 -3.13 -24.11 10.83
C PRO A 36 -3.73 -25.04 9.78
N ALA A 37 -2.92 -25.52 8.84
CA ALA A 37 -3.31 -26.61 7.96
C ALA A 37 -3.99 -27.65 8.84
N GLY A 38 -5.29 -27.85 8.64
CA GLY A 38 -6.06 -28.83 9.42
C GLY A 38 -5.31 -30.17 9.38
N PRO A 39 -5.40 -30.98 10.45
CA PRO A 39 -4.59 -32.19 10.58
C PRO A 39 -4.67 -32.96 9.28
N SER A 40 -3.55 -33.04 8.57
CA SER A 40 -3.42 -33.88 7.39
C SER A 40 -3.89 -35.26 7.80
N ALA A 41 -4.95 -35.74 7.17
CA ALA A 41 -5.55 -37.07 7.41
C ALA A 41 -4.62 -38.22 6.93
N ASP A 42 -3.31 -38.00 6.97
CA ASP A 42 -2.25 -38.92 6.56
C ASP A 42 -1.11 -38.94 7.60
N SER A 43 -1.43 -38.79 8.88
CA SER A 43 -0.54 -39.35 9.94
C SER A 43 -0.74 -40.87 10.01
N LYS A 44 -0.40 -41.57 8.92
CA LYS A 44 0.02 -42.98 9.04
C LYS A 44 1.29 -42.95 9.88
N ILE A 45 1.13 -43.19 11.18
CA ILE A 45 2.20 -43.50 12.12
C ILE A 45 3.04 -44.60 11.46
N ASN A 46 4.24 -44.25 10.99
CA ASN A 46 5.18 -45.22 10.45
C ASN A 46 5.78 -46.00 11.63
N PRO A 47 5.45 -47.29 11.83
CA PRO A 47 5.89 -48.06 12.99
C PRO A 47 7.38 -48.40 12.96
N TYR A 48 8.08 -48.08 11.87
CA TYR A 48 9.48 -48.43 11.65
C TYR A 48 10.43 -47.23 11.68
N ALA A 49 10.02 -46.09 12.24
CA ALA A 49 10.94 -44.96 12.42
C ALA A 49 12.05 -45.34 13.42
N PRO A 50 13.34 -45.40 13.02
CA PRO A 50 14.43 -45.68 13.94
C PRO A 50 14.62 -44.51 14.93
N PRO A 51 15.08 -44.77 16.16
CA PRO A 51 15.21 -43.75 17.20
C PRO A 51 16.19 -42.66 16.74
N SER A 52 15.76 -41.41 16.81
CA SER A 52 16.58 -40.24 16.53
C SER A 52 17.78 -40.22 17.47
N THR A 53 18.94 -40.54 16.92
CA THR A 53 20.23 -40.32 17.58
C THR A 53 20.41 -38.82 17.79
N LEU A 54 20.87 -38.46 18.98
CA LEU A 54 21.22 -37.09 19.40
C LEU A 54 22.02 -36.37 18.30
N GLU A 55 21.38 -35.42 17.64
CA GLU A 55 22.00 -34.62 16.61
C GLU A 55 22.67 -33.38 17.24
N ASN A 56 23.97 -33.33 16.96
CA ASN A 56 25.00 -32.35 17.28
C ASN A 56 24.54 -30.88 17.13
N PRO A 57 24.77 -29.96 18.10
CA PRO A 57 24.36 -28.56 18.00
C PRO A 57 25.32 -27.71 17.13
N ALA A 58 25.69 -28.20 15.94
CA ALA A 58 26.70 -27.58 15.08
C ALA A 58 26.24 -27.26 13.65
N ASN A 59 24.97 -27.51 13.29
CA ASN A 59 24.39 -26.97 12.07
C ASN A 59 23.53 -25.75 12.41
N THR A 60 24.19 -24.61 12.61
CA THR A 60 23.54 -23.31 12.46
C THR A 60 23.44 -23.03 10.96
N ASP A 61 22.66 -23.84 10.26
CA ASP A 61 22.17 -23.43 8.95
C ASP A 61 21.29 -22.22 9.20
N THR A 62 21.79 -21.10 8.72
CA THR A 62 21.12 -19.81 8.74
C THR A 62 20.06 -19.85 7.64
N ASP A 63 19.15 -20.84 7.71
CA ASP A 63 17.91 -20.79 6.96
C ASP A 63 17.17 -19.58 7.51
N ALA A 64 17.11 -18.55 6.68
CA ALA A 64 16.34 -17.36 6.91
C ALA A 64 14.88 -17.78 7.13
N ALA A 65 14.56 -18.10 8.39
CA ALA A 65 13.22 -18.31 8.86
C ALA A 65 12.46 -17.05 8.45
N PHE A 66 11.59 -17.21 7.46
CA PHE A 66 10.58 -16.21 7.15
C PHE A 66 9.96 -15.81 8.49
N PRO A 67 9.88 -14.50 8.82
CA PRO A 67 9.12 -14.11 9.98
C PRO A 67 7.65 -14.48 9.70
N THR A 68 7.26 -15.66 10.16
CA THR A 68 5.89 -16.18 10.29
C THR A 68 5.15 -15.49 11.43
N SER A 69 5.68 -14.38 11.96
CA SER A 69 4.90 -13.46 12.76
C SER A 69 3.92 -12.76 11.84
N SER A 70 2.67 -13.23 11.83
CA SER A 70 1.54 -12.46 11.29
C SER A 70 1.69 -10.99 11.70
N PRO A 71 1.66 -10.04 10.75
CA PRO A 71 1.90 -8.64 11.08
C PRO A 71 0.87 -8.21 12.14
N PRO A 72 1.30 -7.55 13.24
CA PRO A 72 0.40 -7.17 14.31
C PRO A 72 -0.77 -6.35 13.75
N LEU A 73 -1.98 -6.54 14.28
CA LEU A 73 -3.21 -5.87 13.79
C LEU A 73 -3.03 -4.35 13.62
N ARG A 74 -2.16 -3.75 14.45
CA ARG A 74 -1.74 -2.36 14.37
C ARG A 74 -1.05 -2.01 13.04
N SER A 75 -0.13 -2.83 12.52
CA SER A 75 0.54 -2.55 11.24
C SER A 75 -0.37 -2.75 10.03
N VAL A 76 -1.36 -3.67 10.15
CA VAL A 76 -2.42 -3.88 9.14
C VAL A 76 -3.30 -2.64 8.97
N LEU A 77 -3.64 -1.97 10.07
CA LEU A 77 -4.47 -0.76 10.08
C LEU A 77 -3.67 0.51 9.78
N LEU A 78 -2.42 0.60 10.26
CA LEU A 78 -1.62 1.82 10.18
C LEU A 78 -1.40 2.28 8.75
N THR A 79 -1.05 1.36 7.85
CA THR A 79 -0.69 1.69 6.46
C THR A 79 -1.85 2.36 5.70
N PRO A 80 -3.04 1.73 5.57
CA PRO A 80 -4.16 2.33 4.84
C PRO A 80 -4.76 3.58 5.51
N VAL A 81 -4.65 3.71 6.84
CA VAL A 81 -5.07 4.94 7.52
C VAL A 81 -4.06 6.06 7.27
N ALA A 82 -2.76 5.76 7.35
CA ALA A 82 -1.70 6.72 7.10
C ALA A 82 -1.72 7.23 5.65
N THR A 83 -2.07 6.40 4.66
CA THR A 83 -2.16 6.84 3.25
C THR A 83 -3.28 7.85 3.04
N VAL A 84 -4.46 7.60 3.61
CA VAL A 84 -5.58 8.55 3.54
C VAL A 84 -5.21 9.85 4.24
N VAL A 85 -4.69 9.77 5.47
CA VAL A 85 -4.29 10.96 6.25
C VAL A 85 -3.20 11.75 5.55
N MET A 86 -2.19 11.09 5.00
CA MET A 86 -1.10 11.74 4.28
C MET A 86 -1.60 12.40 2.98
N GLY A 87 -2.40 11.69 2.19
CA GLY A 87 -3.00 12.24 0.98
C GLY A 87 -3.85 13.47 1.28
N THR A 88 -4.82 13.35 2.20
CA THR A 88 -5.69 14.46 2.60
C THR A 88 -4.93 15.62 3.21
N GLY A 89 -3.96 15.35 4.10
CA GLY A 89 -3.11 16.36 4.69
C GLY A 89 -2.28 17.12 3.65
N ALA A 90 -1.67 16.40 2.70
CA ALA A 90 -0.92 17.01 1.61
C ALA A 90 -1.82 17.91 0.74
N GLY A 91 -3.07 17.50 0.47
CA GLY A 91 -4.04 18.31 -0.28
C GLY A 91 -4.42 19.59 0.44
N ILE A 92 -4.72 19.49 1.74
CA ILE A 92 -5.04 20.66 2.60
C ILE A 92 -3.87 21.63 2.64
N VAL A 93 -2.68 21.13 2.97
CA VAL A 93 -1.46 21.95 3.12
C VAL A 93 -1.09 22.60 1.79
N SER A 94 -1.12 21.86 0.68
CA SER A 94 -0.88 22.39 -0.66
C SER A 94 -1.80 23.57 -0.96
N ARG A 95 -3.10 23.43 -0.72
CA ARG A 95 -4.06 24.51 -0.98
C ARG A 95 -3.88 25.72 -0.06
N LEU A 96 -3.54 25.50 1.21
CA LEU A 96 -3.28 26.57 2.19
C LEU A 96 -1.99 27.34 1.91
N LEU A 97 -0.97 26.66 1.36
CA LEU A 97 0.31 27.27 1.00
C LEU A 97 0.28 27.96 -0.36
N ARG A 98 -0.69 27.63 -1.23
CA ARG A 98 -0.86 28.24 -2.56
C ARG A 98 -0.71 29.77 -2.62
N PRO A 99 -1.28 30.59 -1.71
CA PRO A 99 -1.09 32.05 -1.75
C PRO A 99 0.36 32.50 -1.49
N TYR A 100 1.18 31.71 -0.80
CA TYR A 100 2.56 32.04 -0.46
C TYR A 100 3.59 31.41 -1.41
N ALA A 101 3.20 30.34 -2.10
CA ALA A 101 4.07 29.53 -2.96
C ALA A 101 3.82 29.76 -4.46
N ASN A 102 3.08 30.81 -4.81
CA ASN A 102 2.86 31.23 -6.19
C ASN A 102 3.86 32.36 -6.53
N VAL A 103 4.97 32.01 -7.18
CA VAL A 103 5.99 32.97 -7.60
C VAL A 103 6.08 32.90 -9.13
N ASP A 104 5.95 34.05 -9.80
CA ASP A 104 6.03 34.18 -11.26
C ASP A 104 5.12 33.24 -12.07
N GLY A 105 3.95 32.90 -11.53
CA GLY A 105 2.99 32.00 -12.17
C GLY A 105 3.33 30.51 -12.04
N ALA A 106 4.45 30.17 -11.39
CA ALA A 106 4.78 28.81 -11.03
C ALA A 106 4.12 28.43 -9.69
N HIS A 107 3.34 27.34 -9.71
CA HIS A 107 2.67 26.78 -8.53
C HIS A 107 3.61 25.81 -7.78
N TYR A 108 4.53 26.35 -6.98
CA TYR A 108 5.47 25.53 -6.20
C TYR A 108 4.78 24.66 -5.14
N ASP A 109 3.58 25.06 -4.69
CA ASP A 109 2.71 24.26 -3.83
C ASP A 109 2.31 22.93 -4.48
N ALA A 110 2.02 22.94 -5.78
CA ALA A 110 1.65 21.76 -6.54
C ALA A 110 2.86 20.85 -6.77
N LEU A 111 4.04 21.42 -7.05
CA LEU A 111 5.28 20.66 -7.18
C LEU A 111 5.69 20.00 -5.86
N GLY A 112 5.59 20.72 -4.74
CA GLY A 112 5.87 20.17 -3.41
C GLY A 112 4.92 19.04 -3.05
N ALA A 113 3.62 19.21 -3.31
CA ALA A 113 2.63 18.16 -3.09
C ALA A 113 2.88 16.93 -3.98
N LEU A 114 3.21 17.15 -5.25
CA LEU A 114 3.55 16.07 -6.17
C LEU A 114 4.76 15.26 -5.67
N LEU A 115 5.83 15.93 -5.23
CA LEU A 115 7.01 15.27 -4.66
C LEU A 115 6.64 14.42 -3.43
N ILE A 116 5.81 14.94 -2.52
CA ILE A 116 5.35 14.21 -1.34
C ILE A 116 4.58 12.95 -1.75
N LEU A 117 3.69 13.05 -2.73
CA LEU A 117 2.90 11.92 -3.23
C LEU A 117 3.78 10.88 -3.94
N LEU A 118 4.77 11.31 -4.73
CA LEU A 118 5.74 10.41 -5.37
C LEU A 118 6.59 9.66 -4.35
N VAL A 119 7.07 10.34 -3.31
CA VAL A 119 7.75 9.69 -2.18
C VAL A 119 6.82 8.71 -1.48
N GLY A 120 5.54 9.09 -1.30
CA GLY A 120 4.48 8.20 -0.82
C GLY A 120 4.38 6.91 -1.64
N CYS A 121 4.33 7.02 -2.98
CA CYS A 121 4.33 5.86 -3.88
C CYS A 121 5.55 4.94 -3.67
N LEU A 122 6.75 5.51 -3.53
CA LEU A 122 7.97 4.74 -3.27
C LEU A 122 7.92 4.01 -1.93
N ILE A 123 7.39 4.65 -0.89
CA ILE A 123 7.16 4.02 0.42
C ILE A 123 6.18 2.85 0.27
N LEU A 124 5.07 3.04 -0.45
CA LEU A 124 4.09 1.98 -0.68
C LEU A 124 4.66 0.79 -1.46
N ILE A 125 5.53 1.03 -2.45
CA ILE A 125 6.28 -0.03 -3.13
C ILE A 125 7.16 -0.79 -2.12
N SER A 126 7.90 -0.05 -1.28
CA SER A 126 8.78 -0.65 -0.26
C SER A 126 8.02 -1.50 0.77
N LEU A 127 6.81 -1.08 1.14
CA LEU A 127 5.96 -1.81 2.08
C LEU A 127 5.33 -3.05 1.42
N ASN A 128 4.90 -2.96 0.17
CA ASN A 128 4.19 -4.05 -0.52
C ASN A 128 5.11 -5.03 -1.26
N ARG A 129 6.42 -4.74 -1.41
CA ARG A 129 7.40 -5.66 -2.05
C ARG A 129 7.52 -7.02 -1.36
N GLY A 130 7.16 -7.09 -0.08
CA GLY A 130 7.21 -8.31 0.73
C GLY A 130 6.11 -9.31 0.35
N THR A 131 4.99 -8.83 -0.17
CA THR A 131 3.80 -9.63 -0.44
C THR A 131 3.91 -10.32 -1.81
N PRO A 132 3.92 -11.66 -1.87
CA PRO A 132 4.09 -12.38 -3.14
C PRO A 132 2.85 -12.33 -4.03
N GLY A 133 3.07 -12.31 -5.35
CA GLY A 133 2.04 -12.52 -6.36
C GLY A 133 1.13 -11.30 -6.61
N PRO A 134 -0.06 -11.52 -7.22
CA PRO A 134 -0.95 -10.44 -7.67
C PRO A 134 -1.49 -9.59 -6.51
N LEU A 135 -1.44 -10.13 -5.30
CA LEU A 135 -1.93 -9.53 -4.08
C LEU A 135 -1.12 -8.29 -3.65
N GLY A 136 0.21 -8.32 -3.81
CA GLY A 136 1.05 -7.15 -3.54
C GLY A 136 0.74 -5.98 -4.49
N HIS A 137 0.38 -6.30 -5.73
CA HIS A 137 -0.09 -5.30 -6.70
C HIS A 137 -1.43 -4.72 -6.27
N TRP A 138 -2.41 -5.54 -5.91
CA TRP A 138 -3.72 -5.05 -5.46
C TRP A 138 -3.65 -4.15 -4.23
N LEU A 139 -2.82 -4.51 -3.23
CA LEU A 139 -2.60 -3.68 -2.05
C LEU A 139 -1.99 -2.33 -2.43
N TYR A 140 -0.95 -2.33 -3.27
CA TYR A 140 -0.36 -1.09 -3.77
C TYR A 140 -1.36 -0.23 -4.54
N GLN A 141 -2.17 -0.81 -5.42
CA GLN A 141 -3.15 -0.09 -6.22
C GLN A 141 -4.22 0.59 -5.34
N LEU A 142 -4.75 -0.13 -4.35
CA LEU A 142 -5.73 0.43 -3.42
C LEU A 142 -5.13 1.53 -2.54
N GLU A 143 -3.92 1.33 -2.04
CA GLU A 143 -3.22 2.32 -1.21
C GLU A 143 -2.83 3.58 -2.00
N ASN A 144 -2.35 3.41 -3.24
CA ASN A 144 -2.08 4.50 -4.18
C ASN A 144 -3.37 5.27 -4.49
N PHE A 145 -4.44 4.56 -4.87
CA PHE A 145 -5.72 5.20 -5.15
C PHE A 145 -6.30 5.94 -3.94
N ALA A 146 -6.20 5.36 -2.73
CA ALA A 146 -6.63 6.00 -1.49
C ALA A 146 -5.86 7.30 -1.20
N MET A 147 -4.55 7.31 -1.47
CA MET A 147 -3.70 8.48 -1.29
C MET A 147 -4.05 9.60 -2.27
N TRP A 148 -4.18 9.29 -3.57
CA TRP A 148 -4.53 10.28 -4.60
C TRP A 148 -5.95 10.83 -4.46
N SER A 149 -6.92 9.97 -4.14
CA SER A 149 -8.30 10.40 -3.84
C SER A 149 -8.37 11.22 -2.55
N GLY A 150 -7.58 10.85 -1.53
CA GLY A 150 -7.40 11.62 -0.31
C GLY A 150 -6.86 13.03 -0.59
N PHE A 151 -5.85 13.14 -1.45
CA PHE A 151 -5.29 14.42 -1.90
C PHE A 151 -6.33 15.29 -2.62
N ALA A 152 -7.04 14.73 -3.60
CA ALA A 152 -8.08 15.46 -4.32
C ALA A 152 -9.20 15.95 -3.37
N CYS A 153 -9.57 15.13 -2.38
CA CYS A 153 -10.53 15.49 -1.34
C CYS A 153 -10.02 16.65 -0.48
N GLY A 154 -8.83 16.51 0.11
CA GLY A 154 -8.23 17.52 1.00
C GLY A 154 -8.05 18.87 0.33
N TRP A 155 -7.58 18.88 -0.92
CA TRP A 155 -7.44 20.10 -1.70
C TRP A 155 -8.80 20.76 -1.99
N SER A 156 -9.79 19.96 -2.39
CA SER A 156 -11.13 20.46 -2.75
C SER A 156 -11.92 20.98 -1.55
N LEU A 157 -11.70 20.42 -0.36
CA LEU A 157 -12.30 20.91 0.89
C LEU A 157 -11.90 22.36 1.18
N ILE A 158 -10.62 22.70 1.00
CA ILE A 158 -10.11 24.06 1.24
C ILE A 158 -10.44 24.99 0.08
N ASN A 159 -10.38 24.49 -1.16
CA ASN A 159 -10.66 25.32 -2.32
C ASN A 159 -12.15 25.69 -2.45
N GLY A 160 -13.05 24.92 -1.83
CA GLY A 160 -14.50 25.13 -1.90
C GLY A 160 -15.14 24.77 -3.26
N ALA A 161 -14.32 24.39 -4.24
CA ALA A 161 -14.75 24.01 -5.58
C ALA A 161 -13.89 22.85 -6.12
N PHE A 162 -14.53 21.95 -6.85
CA PHE A 162 -13.89 20.85 -7.56
C PHE A 162 -13.32 21.38 -8.89
N TRP A 163 -11.99 21.48 -8.99
CA TRP A 163 -11.30 22.05 -10.15
C TRP A 163 -10.94 20.95 -11.15
N ALA A 164 -11.41 21.05 -12.40
CA ALA A 164 -11.26 20.01 -13.41
C ALA A 164 -9.80 19.68 -13.76
N ASP A 165 -8.96 20.70 -13.91
CA ASP A 165 -7.53 20.53 -14.24
C ASP A 165 -6.78 19.79 -13.13
N MET A 166 -7.10 20.09 -11.88
CA MET A 166 -6.52 19.38 -10.74
C MET A 166 -6.88 17.89 -10.77
N ILE A 167 -8.12 17.55 -11.13
CA ILE A 167 -8.57 16.16 -11.26
C ILE A 167 -7.84 15.47 -12.40
N ALA A 168 -7.76 16.12 -13.57
CA ALA A 168 -7.09 15.55 -14.72
C ALA A 168 -5.62 15.25 -14.41
N VAL A 169 -4.92 16.19 -13.78
CA VAL A 169 -3.52 16.01 -13.35
C VAL A 169 -3.41 14.92 -12.27
N SER A 170 -4.28 14.93 -11.26
CA SER A 170 -4.26 13.93 -10.18
C SER A 170 -4.55 12.52 -10.70
N LEU A 171 -5.49 12.37 -11.63
CA LEU A 171 -5.80 11.10 -12.27
C LEU A 171 -4.65 10.63 -13.16
N ALA A 172 -4.07 11.52 -13.97
CA ALA A 172 -2.93 11.19 -14.82
C ALA A 172 -1.74 10.68 -13.99
N TRP A 173 -1.40 11.36 -12.89
CA TRP A 173 -0.33 10.93 -12.00
C TRP A 173 -0.70 9.70 -11.17
N CYS A 174 -1.95 9.57 -10.74
CA CYS A 174 -2.44 8.36 -10.05
C CYS A 174 -2.27 7.13 -10.95
N LEU A 175 -2.67 7.21 -12.21
CA LEU A 175 -2.51 6.15 -13.21
C LEU A 175 -1.04 5.90 -13.57
N GLY A 176 -0.26 6.97 -13.74
CA GLY A 176 1.18 6.87 -13.98
C GLY A 176 1.90 6.13 -12.84
N CYS A 177 1.61 6.49 -11.59
CA CYS A 177 2.15 5.83 -10.41
C CYS A 177 1.64 4.39 -10.27
N ALA A 178 0.39 4.12 -10.64
CA ALA A 178 -0.19 2.78 -10.64
C ALA A 178 0.59 1.84 -11.58
N VAL A 179 0.86 2.30 -12.81
CA VAL A 179 1.62 1.54 -13.81
C VAL A 179 3.07 1.39 -13.36
N PHE A 180 3.73 2.50 -13.04
CA PHE A 180 5.14 2.51 -12.62
C PHE A 180 5.38 1.62 -11.40
N GLY A 181 4.60 1.79 -10.34
CA GLY A 181 4.78 1.00 -9.13
C GLY A 181 4.49 -0.49 -9.33
N SER A 182 3.53 -0.83 -10.20
CA SER A 182 3.29 -2.23 -10.56
C SER A 182 4.47 -2.84 -11.33
N LEU A 183 5.06 -2.12 -12.27
CA LEU A 183 6.25 -2.57 -12.99
C LEU A 183 7.44 -2.78 -12.05
N VAL A 184 7.66 -1.84 -11.13
CA VAL A 184 8.74 -1.94 -10.12
C VAL A 184 8.51 -3.13 -9.19
N LEU A 185 7.30 -3.32 -8.68
CA LEU A 185 6.96 -4.48 -7.86
C LEU A 185 7.18 -5.79 -8.61
N LEU A 186 6.80 -5.86 -9.89
CA LEU A 186 7.02 -7.03 -10.73
C LEU A 186 8.52 -7.32 -10.90
N ALA A 187 9.32 -6.30 -11.18
CA ALA A 187 10.77 -6.44 -11.30
C ALA A 187 11.42 -6.91 -9.99
N LEU A 188 11.02 -6.33 -8.85
CA LEU A 188 11.52 -6.73 -7.53
C LEU A 188 11.15 -8.18 -7.17
N GLN A 189 9.91 -8.58 -7.45
CA GLN A 189 9.47 -9.96 -7.22
C GLN A 189 10.20 -10.94 -8.14
N TRP A 190 10.45 -10.58 -9.39
CA TRP A 190 11.20 -11.39 -10.34
C TRP A 190 12.67 -11.56 -9.93
N LEU A 191 13.33 -10.48 -9.51
CA LEU A 191 14.70 -10.53 -8.98
C LEU A 191 14.79 -11.42 -7.74
N ARG A 192 13.79 -11.36 -6.85
CA ARG A 192 13.73 -12.24 -5.67
C ARG A 192 13.62 -13.71 -6.07
N ARG A 193 12.76 -14.06 -7.04
CA ARG A 193 12.63 -15.45 -7.52
C ARG A 193 13.94 -15.99 -8.08
N ARG A 194 14.69 -15.18 -8.84
CA ARG A 194 15.98 -15.58 -9.41
C ARG A 194 17.06 -15.86 -8.35
N ARG A 195 17.06 -15.13 -7.24
CA ARG A 195 18.04 -15.34 -6.15
C ARG A 195 17.80 -16.63 -5.36
N HIS A 196 16.59 -17.17 -5.35
CA HIS A 196 16.28 -18.42 -4.66
C HIS A 196 16.48 -19.67 -5.54
N SER A 197 16.76 -19.50 -6.84
CA SER A 197 17.02 -20.59 -7.78
C SER A 197 18.51 -20.86 -8.04
N THR A 198 19.40 -20.12 -7.38
CA THR A 198 20.86 -20.24 -7.43
C THR A 198 21.38 -20.65 -6.07
#